data_AF-A0A077K841-F1
#
_entry.id   AF-A0A077K841-F1
#
_cell.length_a   1.000
_cell.length_b   1.000
_cell.length_c   1.000
_cell.angle_alpha   90.00
_cell.angle_beta   90.00
_cell.angle_gamma   90.00
#
_symmetry.space_group_name_H-M   'P 1'
#
loop_
_entity.id
_entity.type
_entity.pdbx_description
1 polymer ?
#
loop_
_entity_poly.entity_id
_entity_poly.type
_entity_poly.pdbx_seq_one_letter_code
_entity_poly.pdbx_strand_id
1 'polypeptide(L)'
;HDFWAVSLCTVDGQRHTVGDTKVPFCLQSCVKPLKYAIAVHDHGTEYVHRFIGKEPSGLRFNKLFLDEDDKPHNPMVNAGAIVCTSLIKQGAGNAEKFDYVMNFLQKMSGNEYVGFSNATFQSERMSGDRNFAIGYYLKEKKCFPEGTDMTSILDFYFQLCSIEVTCESASVMAATLANGGFCPITGERVLNPEAVRNTLSLMHSCGMYDFSGQFAFHVGLPSKSGVEGGILLLVY
;
A
#
# COMPACT_ATOMS: atom_id res chain seq x y z
N HIS A 1 26.39 -7.80 -5.88
CA HIS A 1 25.55 -8.19 -7.03
C HIS A 1 24.51 -7.12 -7.19
N ASP A 2 24.38 -6.57 -8.39
CA ASP A 2 23.39 -5.54 -8.69
C ASP A 2 22.12 -6.23 -9.17
N PHE A 3 21.12 -6.34 -8.30
CA PHE A 3 19.85 -6.99 -8.63
C PHE A 3 19.01 -6.10 -9.54
N TRP A 4 18.46 -6.69 -10.60
CA TRP A 4 17.51 -6.00 -11.48
C TRP A 4 16.50 -6.98 -12.07
N ALA A 5 15.23 -6.59 -12.08
CA ALA A 5 14.15 -7.46 -12.51
C ALA A 5 12.96 -6.66 -13.07
N VAL A 6 12.29 -7.24 -14.06
CA VAL A 6 11.00 -6.77 -14.59
C VAL A 6 10.08 -7.97 -14.79
N SER A 7 8.85 -7.87 -14.31
CA SER A 7 7.79 -8.84 -14.55
C SER A 7 6.54 -8.14 -15.06
N LEU A 8 5.91 -8.74 -16.06
CA LEU A 8 4.67 -8.29 -16.69
C LEU A 8 3.61 -9.37 -16.50
N CYS A 9 2.40 -8.94 -16.15
CA CYS A 9 1.20 -9.76 -16.18
C CYS A 9 0.08 -8.93 -16.83
N THR A 10 -0.54 -9.46 -17.89
CA THR A 10 -1.66 -8.79 -18.56
C THR A 10 -2.99 -9.13 -17.88
N VAL A 11 -4.06 -8.39 -18.20
CA VAL A 11 -5.41 -8.66 -17.70
C VAL A 11 -5.97 -10.01 -18.18
N ASP A 12 -5.42 -10.56 -19.28
CA ASP A 12 -5.73 -11.89 -19.80
C ASP A 12 -4.83 -12.99 -19.22
N GLY A 13 -3.95 -12.66 -18.26
CA GLY A 13 -3.07 -13.61 -17.59
C GLY A 13 -1.82 -14.00 -18.38
N GLN A 14 -1.49 -13.29 -19.47
CA GLN A 14 -0.21 -13.50 -20.17
C GLN A 14 0.93 -12.95 -19.31
N ARG A 15 2.08 -13.65 -19.28
CA ARG A 15 3.19 -13.33 -18.38
C ARG A 15 4.53 -13.31 -19.10
N HIS A 16 5.39 -12.36 -18.72
CA HIS A 16 6.75 -12.26 -19.21
C HIS A 16 7.67 -11.68 -18.13
N THR A 17 8.88 -12.24 -18.00
CA THR A 17 9.83 -11.88 -16.94
C THR A 17 11.24 -11.78 -17.49
N VAL A 18 12.03 -10.83 -16.98
CA VAL A 18 13.45 -10.64 -17.31
C VAL A 18 14.22 -10.24 -16.06
N GLY A 19 15.38 -10.85 -15.82
CA GLY A 19 16.26 -10.57 -14.68
C GLY A 19 15.92 -11.38 -13.41
N ASP A 20 16.28 -10.85 -12.25
CA ASP A 20 16.21 -11.48 -10.92
C ASP A 20 14.79 -11.54 -10.34
N THR A 21 13.82 -11.96 -11.15
CA THR A 21 12.38 -11.79 -10.91
C THR A 21 11.80 -12.65 -9.79
N LYS A 22 12.54 -13.66 -9.33
CA LYS A 22 12.14 -14.59 -8.26
C LYS A 22 12.83 -14.32 -6.93
N VAL A 23 13.69 -13.30 -6.85
CA VAL A 23 14.32 -12.89 -5.58
C VAL A 23 13.26 -12.19 -4.73
N PRO A 24 12.98 -12.67 -3.50
CA PRO A 24 12.06 -11.99 -2.59
C PRO A 24 12.61 -10.63 -2.16
N PHE A 25 11.72 -9.64 -2.07
CA PHE A 25 12.02 -8.33 -1.50
C PHE A 25 10.79 -7.77 -0.76
N CYS A 26 11.00 -6.89 0.22
CA CYS A 26 9.91 -6.29 0.97
C CYS A 26 9.15 -5.25 0.13
N LEU A 27 7.81 -5.30 0.17
CA LEU A 27 6.94 -4.32 -0.50
C LEU A 27 7.22 -2.89 -0.04
N GLN A 28 7.52 -2.70 1.25
CA GLN A 28 7.66 -1.37 1.85
C GLN A 28 6.47 -0.48 1.49
N SER A 29 6.73 0.73 0.95
CA SER A 29 5.67 1.66 0.57
C SER A 29 4.78 1.18 -0.58
N CYS A 30 5.15 0.14 -1.33
CA CYS A 30 4.28 -0.49 -2.32
C CYS A 30 3.05 -1.16 -1.68
N VAL A 31 3.08 -1.47 -0.38
CA VAL A 31 1.90 -2.02 0.33
C VAL A 31 0.80 -0.98 0.55
N LYS A 32 1.14 0.32 0.53
CA LYS A 32 0.20 1.42 0.82
C LYS A 32 -1.06 1.42 -0.07
N PRO A 33 -0.97 1.33 -1.42
CA PRO A 33 -2.15 1.23 -2.26
C PRO A 33 -2.94 -0.06 -2.00
N LEU A 34 -2.27 -1.18 -1.74
CA LEU A 34 -2.94 -2.47 -1.52
C LEU A 34 -3.81 -2.45 -0.25
N LYS A 35 -3.26 -1.96 0.86
CA LYS A 35 -4.01 -1.84 2.11
C LYS A 35 -5.11 -0.78 2.08
N TYR A 36 -4.92 0.28 1.30
CA TYR A 36 -5.97 1.26 1.03
C TYR A 36 -7.12 0.65 0.22
N ALA A 37 -6.82 -0.15 -0.80
CA ALA A 37 -7.82 -0.87 -1.56
C ALA A 37 -8.63 -1.82 -0.66
N ILE A 38 -7.98 -2.54 0.26
CA ILE A 38 -8.65 -3.40 1.25
C ILE A 38 -9.57 -2.56 2.17
N ALA A 39 -9.09 -1.43 2.70
CA ALA A 39 -9.90 -0.58 3.58
C ALA A 39 -11.15 -0.02 2.87
N VAL A 40 -11.02 0.42 1.61
CA VAL A 40 -12.17 0.88 0.82
C VAL A 40 -13.07 -0.27 0.41
N HIS A 41 -12.52 -1.47 0.16
CA HIS A 41 -13.30 -2.65 -0.12
C HIS A 41 -14.23 -3.01 1.05
N ASP A 42 -13.71 -2.95 2.28
CA ASP A 42 -14.45 -3.33 3.49
C ASP A 42 -15.44 -2.26 3.97
N HIS A 43 -15.07 -0.98 3.84
CA HIS A 43 -15.81 0.12 4.49
C HIS A 43 -16.41 1.15 3.53
N GLY A 44 -16.07 1.09 2.24
CA GLY A 44 -16.46 2.09 1.25
C GLY A 44 -15.66 3.39 1.32
N THR A 45 -15.72 4.17 0.25
CA THR A 45 -14.96 5.43 0.11
C THR A 45 -15.29 6.44 1.21
N GLU A 46 -16.58 6.58 1.51
CA GLU A 46 -17.07 7.63 2.41
C GLU A 46 -16.52 7.46 3.81
N TYR A 47 -16.50 6.24 4.34
CA TYR A 47 -15.96 5.98 5.67
C TYR A 47 -14.46 6.21 5.72
N VAL A 48 -13.70 5.63 4.79
CA VAL A 48 -12.23 5.74 4.78
C VAL A 48 -11.78 7.20 4.70
N HIS A 49 -12.45 8.01 3.86
CA HIS A 49 -12.09 9.41 3.67
C HIS A 49 -12.65 10.38 4.72
N ARG A 50 -13.34 9.89 5.76
CA ARG A 50 -13.52 10.68 6.99
C ARG A 50 -12.20 10.85 7.75
N PHE A 51 -11.27 9.90 7.58
CA PHE A 51 -10.00 9.87 8.31
C PHE A 51 -8.80 10.29 7.46
N ILE A 52 -8.89 10.21 6.13
CA ILE A 52 -7.76 10.41 5.22
C ILE A 52 -8.22 11.28 4.05
N GLY A 53 -7.43 12.27 3.66
CA GLY A 53 -7.65 13.09 2.47
C GLY A 53 -7.49 12.32 1.15
N LYS A 54 -7.64 13.05 0.04
CA LYS A 54 -7.62 12.53 -1.33
C LYS A 54 -6.57 13.20 -2.22
N GLU A 55 -5.85 14.19 -1.71
CA GLU A 55 -5.09 15.11 -2.54
C GLU A 55 -3.59 15.01 -2.27
N PRO A 56 -2.74 15.34 -3.25
CA PRO A 56 -1.31 15.48 -3.01
C PRO A 56 -1.07 16.60 -1.99
N SER A 57 -0.03 16.47 -1.17
CA SER A 57 0.29 17.46 -0.12
C SER A 57 0.73 18.83 -0.65
N GLY A 58 1.10 18.95 -1.94
CA GLY A 58 1.64 20.17 -2.55
C GLY A 58 3.01 20.63 -2.01
N LEU A 59 3.44 20.11 -0.87
CA LEU A 59 4.71 20.34 -0.19
C LEU A 59 5.57 19.07 -0.24
N ARG A 60 6.88 19.24 -0.03
CA ARG A 60 7.80 18.10 0.13
C ARG A 60 7.17 17.08 1.07
N PHE A 61 7.17 15.81 0.65
CA PHE A 61 6.53 14.65 1.28
C PHE A 61 6.81 14.49 2.79
N ASN A 62 7.79 15.23 3.32
CA ASN A 62 8.27 15.15 4.70
C ASN A 62 7.89 16.32 5.63
N LYS A 63 7.20 17.38 5.17
CA LYS A 63 7.12 18.64 5.95
C LYS A 63 5.80 18.95 6.67
N LEU A 64 4.66 18.42 6.24
CA LEU A 64 3.37 18.59 6.93
C LEU A 64 2.63 17.26 6.96
N PHE A 65 2.14 16.88 8.13
CA PHE A 65 1.51 15.56 8.34
C PHE A 65 0.01 15.58 8.02
N LEU A 66 -0.64 16.74 8.12
CA LEU A 66 -2.09 16.91 8.02
C LEU A 66 -2.45 18.10 7.11
N ASP A 67 -3.65 18.01 6.53
CA ASP A 67 -4.34 19.09 5.82
C ASP A 67 -5.09 20.03 6.77
N GLU A 68 -5.87 20.96 6.20
CA GLU A 68 -6.64 21.95 6.96
C GLU A 68 -7.78 21.34 7.79
N ASP A 69 -8.19 20.11 7.48
CA ASP A 69 -9.24 19.35 8.19
C ASP A 69 -8.64 18.42 9.27
N ASP A 70 -7.36 18.58 9.63
CA ASP A 70 -6.62 17.70 10.54
C ASP A 70 -6.61 16.22 10.06
N LYS A 71 -6.61 15.96 8.74
CA LYS A 71 -6.48 14.62 8.15
C LYS A 71 -5.15 14.49 7.41
N PRO A 72 -4.55 13.29 7.35
CA PRO A 72 -3.42 13.09 6.45
C PRO A 72 -3.83 13.29 4.99
N HIS A 73 -3.01 13.99 4.21
CA HIS A 73 -3.36 14.41 2.84
C HIS A 73 -3.88 13.29 1.93
N ASN A 74 -3.29 12.09 1.99
CA ASN A 74 -3.67 10.93 1.19
C ASN A 74 -3.07 9.63 1.76
N PRO A 75 -3.55 8.44 1.37
CA PRO A 75 -3.04 7.16 1.88
C PRO A 75 -1.65 6.76 1.36
N MET A 76 -1.08 7.49 0.40
CA MET A 76 0.24 7.18 -0.17
C MET A 76 1.40 7.79 0.65
N VAL A 77 1.12 8.75 1.54
CA VAL A 77 2.08 9.26 2.52
C VAL A 77 2.07 8.42 3.81
N ASN A 78 3.14 8.46 4.61
CA ASN A 78 3.24 7.63 5.82
C ASN A 78 2.11 7.91 6.83
N ALA A 79 1.76 9.19 7.07
CA ALA A 79 0.67 9.54 7.99
C ALA A 79 -0.68 8.93 7.56
N GLY A 80 -1.04 9.07 6.27
CA GLY A 80 -2.28 8.47 5.75
C GLY A 80 -2.22 6.96 5.72
N ALA A 81 -1.06 6.37 5.44
CA ALA A 81 -0.88 4.93 5.49
C ALA A 81 -0.99 4.36 6.91
N ILE A 82 -0.54 5.08 7.94
CA ILE A 82 -0.68 4.70 9.36
C ILE A 82 -2.16 4.78 9.78
N VAL A 83 -2.85 5.87 9.43
CA VAL A 83 -4.31 5.97 9.66
C VAL A 83 -5.05 4.87 8.91
N CYS A 84 -4.71 4.60 7.65
CA CYS A 84 -5.31 3.51 6.87
C CYS A 84 -5.12 2.14 7.54
N THR A 85 -3.95 1.88 8.13
CA THR A 85 -3.69 0.64 8.90
C THR A 85 -4.65 0.51 10.09
N SER A 86 -5.04 1.60 10.74
CA SER A 86 -6.00 1.58 11.86
C SER A 86 -7.42 1.19 11.44
N LEU A 87 -7.76 1.36 10.16
CA LEU A 87 -9.12 1.08 9.66
C LEU A 87 -9.34 -0.41 9.38
N ILE A 88 -8.27 -1.20 9.21
CA ILE A 88 -8.36 -2.61 8.80
C ILE A 88 -8.75 -3.48 9.99
N LYS A 89 -9.84 -4.25 9.83
CA LYS A 89 -10.32 -5.24 10.81
C LYS A 89 -10.31 -4.71 12.25
N GLN A 90 -10.98 -3.57 12.45
CA GLN A 90 -11.15 -2.95 13.76
C GLN A 90 -11.75 -3.94 14.77
N GLY A 91 -11.26 -3.90 16.02
CA GLY A 91 -11.65 -4.84 17.09
C GLY A 91 -10.86 -6.16 17.12
N ALA A 92 -10.19 -6.55 16.03
CA ALA A 92 -9.34 -7.74 16.00
C ALA A 92 -7.92 -7.47 16.55
N GLY A 93 -7.24 -8.53 17.01
CA GLY A 93 -5.83 -8.48 17.37
C GLY A 93 -4.92 -8.40 16.13
N ASN A 94 -3.68 -7.90 16.29
CA ASN A 94 -2.78 -7.70 15.15
C ASN A 94 -2.44 -8.98 14.37
N ALA A 95 -2.39 -10.14 15.03
CA ALA A 95 -2.17 -11.42 14.33
C ALA A 95 -3.30 -11.71 13.33
N GLU A 96 -4.55 -11.59 13.77
CA GLU A 96 -5.73 -11.79 12.91
C GLU A 96 -5.81 -10.73 11.79
N LYS A 97 -5.47 -9.46 12.10
CA LYS A 97 -5.37 -8.41 11.08
C LYS A 97 -4.31 -8.72 10.03
N PHE A 98 -3.17 -9.25 10.44
CA PHE A 98 -2.08 -9.62 9.54
C PHE A 98 -2.48 -10.79 8.65
N ASP A 99 -3.06 -11.85 9.23
CA ASP A 99 -3.59 -13.00 8.47
C ASP A 99 -4.66 -12.56 7.45
N TYR A 100 -5.53 -11.63 7.85
CA TYR A 100 -6.54 -11.06 6.96
C TYR A 100 -5.91 -10.36 5.75
N VAL A 101 -4.91 -9.49 5.97
CA VAL A 101 -4.23 -8.81 4.86
C VAL A 101 -3.44 -9.79 4.00
N MET A 102 -2.75 -10.76 4.61
CA MET A 102 -2.02 -11.80 3.88
C MET A 102 -2.95 -12.62 2.96
N ASN A 103 -4.14 -12.97 3.44
CA ASN A 103 -5.15 -13.65 2.62
C ASN A 103 -5.59 -12.80 1.41
N PHE A 104 -5.79 -11.49 1.61
CA PHE A 104 -6.08 -10.58 0.48
C PHE A 104 -4.93 -10.52 -0.52
N LEU A 105 -3.70 -10.39 -0.05
CA LEU A 105 -2.53 -10.32 -0.92
C LEU A 105 -2.30 -11.63 -1.69
N GLN A 106 -2.51 -12.79 -1.05
CA GLN A 106 -2.47 -14.10 -1.72
C GLN A 106 -3.52 -14.19 -2.83
N LYS A 107 -4.75 -13.71 -2.59
CA LYS A 107 -5.78 -13.66 -3.65
C LYS A 107 -5.39 -12.72 -4.79
N MET A 108 -4.87 -11.53 -4.45
CA MET A 108 -4.39 -10.56 -5.45
C MET A 108 -3.21 -11.09 -6.27
N SER A 109 -2.34 -11.91 -5.68
CA SER A 109 -1.21 -12.54 -6.38
C SER A 109 -1.59 -13.83 -7.09
N GLY A 110 -2.85 -14.28 -7.02
CA GLY A 110 -3.27 -15.57 -7.57
C GLY A 110 -2.55 -16.76 -6.95
N ASN A 111 -2.29 -16.69 -5.65
CA ASN A 111 -1.55 -17.67 -4.83
C ASN A 111 -0.05 -17.79 -5.16
N GLU A 112 0.54 -16.79 -5.83
CA GLU A 112 1.99 -16.69 -5.93
C GLU A 112 2.64 -16.20 -4.63
N TYR A 113 3.99 -16.18 -4.59
CA TYR A 113 4.78 -15.88 -3.39
C TYR A 113 4.36 -14.58 -2.70
N VAL A 114 3.88 -14.71 -1.47
CA VAL A 114 3.71 -13.62 -0.51
C VAL A 114 4.31 -14.09 0.81
N GLY A 115 5.42 -13.49 1.20
CA GLY A 115 6.21 -13.85 2.38
C GLY A 115 6.22 -12.75 3.44
N PHE A 116 7.10 -12.88 4.42
CA PHE A 116 7.27 -11.90 5.49
C PHE A 116 8.71 -11.93 6.01
N SER A 117 9.35 -10.77 6.05
CA SER A 117 10.69 -10.60 6.63
C SER A 117 10.60 -10.11 8.07
N ASN A 118 10.77 -11.03 9.02
CA ASN A 118 10.89 -10.65 10.43
C ASN A 118 12.13 -9.77 10.69
N ALA A 119 13.22 -9.97 9.94
CA ALA A 119 14.43 -9.17 10.08
C ALA A 119 14.18 -7.69 9.72
N THR A 120 13.51 -7.44 8.58
CA THR A 120 13.11 -6.10 8.16
C THR A 120 12.14 -5.49 9.16
N PHE A 121 11.15 -6.26 9.63
CA PHE A 121 10.20 -5.79 10.64
C PHE A 121 10.88 -5.31 11.93
N GLN A 122 11.81 -6.09 12.49
CA GLN A 122 12.54 -5.68 13.69
C GLN A 122 13.39 -4.43 13.43
N SER A 123 14.05 -4.35 12.27
CA SER A 123 14.87 -3.20 11.89
C SER A 123 14.06 -1.91 11.73
N GLU A 124 12.94 -1.97 10.99
CA GLU A 124 12.01 -0.85 10.76
C GLU A 124 11.39 -0.37 12.07
N ARG A 125 11.03 -1.31 12.96
CA ARG A 125 10.48 -0.97 14.28
C ARG A 125 11.49 -0.25 15.16
N MET A 126 12.74 -0.72 15.20
CA MET A 126 13.80 -0.11 16.03
C MET A 126 14.26 1.26 15.52
N SER A 127 14.21 1.49 14.21
CA SER A 127 14.65 2.75 13.58
C SER A 127 13.48 3.69 13.19
N GLY A 128 12.27 3.32 13.59
CA GLY A 128 11.01 3.94 13.16
C GLY A 128 10.64 5.26 13.86
N ASP A 129 11.59 5.98 14.48
CA ASP A 129 11.35 7.19 15.29
C ASP A 129 10.42 8.19 14.62
N ARG A 130 10.62 8.40 13.31
CA ARG A 130 9.78 9.29 12.52
C ARG A 130 8.32 8.82 12.45
N ASN A 131 8.08 7.52 12.29
CA ASN A 131 6.73 6.97 12.25
C ASN A 131 6.09 7.00 13.66
N PHE A 132 6.88 6.84 14.73
CA PHE A 132 6.41 7.09 16.10
C PHE A 132 6.00 8.54 16.30
N ALA A 133 6.82 9.51 15.88
CA ALA A 133 6.48 10.93 15.96
C ALA A 133 5.17 11.25 15.21
N ILE A 134 5.00 10.70 14.00
CA ILE A 134 3.75 10.79 13.24
C ILE A 134 2.59 10.17 14.02
N GLY A 135 2.76 8.96 14.56
CA GLY A 135 1.72 8.27 15.33
C GLY A 135 1.25 9.06 16.56
N TYR A 136 2.19 9.62 17.34
CA TYR A 136 1.83 10.48 18.48
C TYR A 136 1.11 11.75 18.04
N TYR A 137 1.56 12.40 16.97
CA TYR A 137 0.90 13.59 16.42
C TYR A 137 -0.54 13.28 15.95
N LEU A 138 -0.73 12.17 15.23
CA LEU A 138 -2.06 11.70 14.81
C LEU A 138 -2.97 11.38 16.00
N LYS A 139 -2.40 10.83 17.09
CA LYS A 139 -3.14 10.53 18.32
C LYS A 139 -3.59 11.82 19.02
N GLU A 140 -2.72 12.81 19.14
CA GLU A 140 -3.03 14.12 19.71
C GLU A 140 -4.17 14.80 18.94
N LYS A 141 -4.11 14.75 17.61
CA LYS A 141 -5.09 15.33 16.68
C LYS A 141 -6.36 14.49 16.48
N LYS A 142 -6.50 13.36 17.19
CA LYS A 142 -7.67 12.46 17.11
C LYS A 142 -7.96 11.96 15.68
N CYS A 143 -6.92 11.71 14.89
CA CYS A 143 -7.05 11.23 13.51
C CYS A 143 -7.40 9.73 13.40
N PHE A 144 -7.38 8.99 14.52
CA PHE A 144 -7.68 7.56 14.55
C PHE A 144 -9.15 7.31 14.92
N PRO A 145 -9.74 6.16 14.50
CA PRO A 145 -11.00 5.69 15.05
C PRO A 145 -10.96 5.57 16.58
N GLU A 146 -12.12 5.74 17.21
CA GLU A 146 -12.24 5.62 18.66
C GLU A 146 -11.81 4.23 19.15
N GLY A 147 -11.11 4.18 20.30
CA GLY A 147 -10.58 2.93 20.86
C GLY A 147 -9.30 2.40 20.19
N THR A 148 -8.70 3.15 19.26
CA THR A 148 -7.46 2.74 18.60
C THR A 148 -6.24 2.80 19.53
N ASP A 149 -5.53 1.67 19.68
CA ASP A 149 -4.18 1.63 20.24
C ASP A 149 -3.15 2.00 19.16
N MET A 150 -2.70 3.26 19.19
CA MET A 150 -1.73 3.80 18.23
C MET A 150 -0.43 3.00 18.16
N THR A 151 0.11 2.55 19.30
CA THR A 151 1.36 1.78 19.35
C THR A 151 1.20 0.41 18.68
N SER A 152 0.08 -0.26 18.94
CA SER A 152 -0.28 -1.51 18.26
C SER A 152 -0.48 -1.31 16.75
N ILE A 153 -1.09 -0.19 16.33
CA ILE A 153 -1.22 0.13 14.90
C ILE A 153 0.13 0.41 14.23
N LEU A 154 1.09 1.03 14.92
CA LEU A 154 2.43 1.21 14.37
C LEU A 154 3.15 -0.12 14.18
N ASP A 155 3.07 -1.03 15.16
CA ASP A 155 3.61 -2.39 15.01
C ASP A 155 3.00 -3.09 13.79
N PHE A 156 1.68 -3.01 13.62
CA PHE A 156 1.02 -3.57 12.45
C PHE A 156 1.44 -2.88 11.15
N TYR A 157 1.62 -1.56 11.15
CA TYR A 157 2.13 -0.81 10.01
C TYR A 157 3.52 -1.30 9.57
N PHE A 158 4.44 -1.52 10.52
CA PHE A 158 5.77 -2.05 10.24
C PHE A 158 5.73 -3.49 9.73
N GLN A 159 4.82 -4.32 10.25
CA GLN A 159 4.60 -5.68 9.72
C GLN A 159 4.18 -5.63 8.25
N LEU A 160 3.21 -4.78 7.89
CA LEU A 160 2.74 -4.65 6.51
C LEU A 160 3.83 -4.16 5.54
N CYS A 161 4.71 -3.26 5.96
CA CYS A 161 5.84 -2.81 5.15
C CYS A 161 6.88 -3.93 4.92
N SER A 162 6.93 -4.92 5.81
CA SER A 162 7.88 -6.04 5.80
C SER A 162 7.33 -7.30 5.13
N ILE A 163 6.17 -7.21 4.48
CA ILE A 163 5.63 -8.28 3.62
C ILE A 163 6.52 -8.41 2.39
N GLU A 164 6.91 -9.63 2.06
CA GLU A 164 7.77 -9.92 0.91
C GLU A 164 6.96 -10.36 -0.29
N VAL A 165 7.43 -9.98 -1.47
CA VAL A 165 6.93 -10.43 -2.77
C VAL A 165 8.12 -10.73 -3.69
N THR A 166 7.85 -11.40 -4.80
CA THR A 166 8.78 -11.43 -5.94
C THR A 166 8.29 -10.46 -7.01
N CYS A 167 9.11 -10.17 -8.02
CA CYS A 167 8.66 -9.34 -9.15
C CYS A 167 7.49 -10.04 -9.87
N GLU A 168 7.53 -11.37 -9.96
CA GLU A 168 6.48 -12.22 -10.50
C GLU A 168 5.14 -12.08 -9.77
N SER A 169 5.13 -12.21 -8.44
CA SER A 169 3.87 -12.14 -7.68
C SER A 169 3.31 -10.72 -7.60
N ALA A 170 4.19 -9.73 -7.51
CA ALA A 170 3.83 -8.31 -7.52
C ALA A 170 3.19 -7.89 -8.85
N SER A 171 3.64 -8.45 -9.99
CA SER A 171 3.04 -8.13 -11.30
C SER A 171 1.61 -8.65 -11.41
N VAL A 172 1.29 -9.79 -10.80
CA VAL A 172 -0.10 -10.31 -10.72
C VAL A 172 -0.96 -9.44 -9.81
N MET A 173 -0.43 -8.94 -8.69
CA MET A 173 -1.17 -7.98 -7.84
C MET A 173 -1.48 -6.68 -8.59
N ALA A 174 -0.52 -6.16 -9.35
CA ALA A 174 -0.72 -4.97 -10.20
C ALA A 174 -1.75 -5.24 -11.30
N ALA A 175 -1.69 -6.40 -11.95
CA ALA A 175 -2.65 -6.80 -12.97
C ALA A 175 -4.06 -7.02 -12.42
N THR A 176 -4.20 -7.46 -11.15
CA THR A 176 -5.50 -7.53 -10.47
C THR A 176 -6.15 -6.16 -10.33
N LEU A 177 -5.38 -5.13 -10.02
CA LEU A 177 -5.86 -3.75 -9.99
C LEU A 177 -6.14 -3.22 -11.40
N ALA A 178 -5.31 -3.54 -12.40
CA ALA A 178 -5.57 -3.19 -13.80
C ALA A 178 -6.87 -3.83 -14.33
N ASN A 179 -7.18 -5.04 -13.88
CA ASN A 179 -8.36 -5.81 -14.28
C ASN A 179 -9.60 -5.56 -13.40
N GLY A 180 -9.76 -4.33 -12.89
CA GLY A 180 -10.96 -3.94 -12.14
C GLY A 180 -11.21 -4.73 -10.84
N GLY A 181 -10.18 -5.36 -10.28
CA GLY A 181 -10.23 -6.12 -9.03
C GLY A 181 -10.40 -7.63 -9.21
N PHE A 182 -10.39 -8.14 -10.45
CA PHE A 182 -10.36 -9.58 -10.73
C PHE A 182 -8.93 -10.06 -10.92
N CYS A 183 -8.53 -11.11 -10.21
CA CYS A 183 -7.20 -11.69 -10.40
C CYS A 183 -7.13 -12.35 -11.79
N PRO A 184 -6.22 -11.94 -12.68
CA PRO A 184 -6.22 -12.36 -14.08
C PRO A 184 -5.87 -13.84 -14.28
N ILE A 185 -5.21 -14.47 -13.30
CA ILE A 185 -4.79 -15.87 -13.39
C ILE A 185 -5.72 -16.85 -12.64
N THR A 186 -6.68 -16.34 -11.85
CA THR A 186 -7.66 -17.19 -11.15
C THR A 186 -9.11 -16.87 -11.52
N GLY A 187 -9.38 -15.67 -12.05
CA GLY A 187 -10.74 -15.17 -12.30
C GLY A 187 -11.50 -14.77 -11.03
N GLU A 188 -10.90 -14.87 -9.85
CA GLU A 188 -11.54 -14.48 -8.58
C GLU A 188 -11.70 -12.95 -8.51
N ARG A 189 -12.88 -12.48 -8.11
CA ARG A 189 -13.06 -11.08 -7.70
C ARG A 189 -12.47 -10.87 -6.32
N VAL A 190 -11.35 -10.16 -6.25
CA VAL A 190 -10.63 -9.87 -5.00
C VAL A 190 -11.03 -8.53 -4.41
N LEU A 191 -11.22 -7.52 -5.25
CA LEU A 191 -11.56 -6.15 -4.82
C LEU A 191 -12.83 -5.66 -5.51
N ASN A 192 -13.50 -4.68 -4.90
CA ASN A 192 -14.64 -4.04 -5.54
C ASN A 192 -14.15 -2.93 -6.51
N PRO A 193 -14.90 -2.61 -7.59
CA PRO A 193 -14.47 -1.62 -8.59
C PRO A 193 -14.20 -0.23 -8.01
N GLU A 194 -14.94 0.15 -6.97
CA GLU A 194 -14.77 1.42 -6.26
C GLU A 194 -13.38 1.54 -5.62
N ALA A 195 -12.96 0.52 -4.86
CA ALA A 195 -11.64 0.45 -4.25
C ALA A 195 -10.53 0.51 -5.29
N VAL A 196 -10.68 -0.23 -6.39
CA VAL A 196 -9.70 -0.25 -7.47
C VAL A 196 -9.56 1.13 -8.13
N ARG A 197 -10.68 1.72 -8.56
CA ARG A 197 -10.70 3.05 -9.20
C ARG A 197 -10.01 4.09 -8.30
N ASN A 198 -10.40 4.17 -7.04
CA ASN A 198 -9.84 5.16 -6.13
C ASN A 198 -8.34 4.93 -5.88
N THR A 199 -7.93 3.68 -5.77
CA THR A 199 -6.51 3.32 -5.58
C THR A 199 -5.69 3.78 -6.79
N LEU A 200 -6.15 3.49 -8.01
CA LEU A 200 -5.50 3.94 -9.25
C LEU A 200 -5.42 5.47 -9.32
N SER A 201 -6.49 6.19 -8.97
CA SER A 201 -6.49 7.66 -8.93
C SER A 201 -5.41 8.22 -7.99
N LEU A 202 -5.30 7.67 -6.78
CA LEU A 202 -4.33 8.15 -5.79
C LEU A 202 -2.89 7.71 -6.11
N MET A 203 -2.71 6.55 -6.76
CA MET A 203 -1.40 6.14 -7.27
C MET A 203 -0.93 7.05 -8.40
N HIS A 204 -1.84 7.54 -9.24
CA HIS A 204 -1.52 8.48 -10.31
C HIS A 204 -0.99 9.82 -9.77
N SER A 205 -1.66 10.41 -8.78
CA SER A 205 -1.29 11.75 -8.27
C SER A 205 -0.29 11.75 -7.11
N CYS A 206 -0.20 10.66 -6.34
CA CYS A 206 0.51 10.64 -5.05
C CYS A 206 1.52 9.48 -4.90
N GLY A 207 1.71 8.66 -5.95
CA GLY A 207 2.37 7.37 -5.83
C GLY A 207 3.91 7.36 -5.82
N MET A 208 4.55 8.41 -6.35
CA MET A 208 5.99 8.47 -6.62
C MET A 208 6.73 9.51 -5.78
N TYR A 209 6.31 9.70 -4.51
CA TYR A 209 6.87 10.71 -3.59
C TYR A 209 6.82 12.12 -4.20
N ASP A 210 7.86 12.95 -3.98
CA ASP A 210 8.00 14.30 -4.56
C ASP A 210 8.03 14.27 -6.10
N PHE A 211 8.28 13.11 -6.73
CA PHE A 211 8.29 12.95 -8.18
C PHE A 211 6.91 12.67 -8.77
N SER A 212 5.85 12.54 -7.96
CA SER A 212 4.51 12.18 -8.43
C SER A 212 3.98 13.12 -9.52
N GLY A 213 4.15 14.44 -9.37
CA GLY A 213 3.69 15.41 -10.38
C GLY A 213 4.43 15.28 -11.72
N GLN A 214 5.75 15.10 -11.69
CA GLN A 214 6.54 14.91 -12.91
C GLN A 214 6.27 13.56 -13.57
N PHE A 215 6.12 12.50 -12.77
CA PHE A 215 5.79 11.17 -13.27
C PHE A 215 4.41 11.14 -13.92
N ALA A 216 3.41 11.75 -13.30
CA ALA A 216 2.07 11.88 -13.89
C ALA A 216 2.10 12.64 -15.22
N PHE A 217 2.89 13.72 -15.32
CA PHE A 217 2.99 14.52 -16.54
C PHE A 217 3.75 13.80 -17.67
N HIS A 218 4.87 13.15 -17.37
CA HIS A 218 5.73 12.54 -18.40
C HIS A 218 5.39 11.08 -18.73
N VAL A 219 4.87 10.31 -17.77
CA VAL A 219 4.57 8.88 -17.93
C VAL A 219 3.08 8.61 -17.96
N GLY A 220 2.29 9.29 -17.13
CA GLY A 220 0.82 9.19 -17.15
C GLY A 220 0.23 7.90 -16.56
N LEU A 221 1.05 7.02 -15.97
CA LEU A 221 0.60 5.73 -15.44
C LEU A 221 0.50 5.72 -13.90
N PRO A 222 -0.55 5.14 -13.30
CA PRO A 222 -0.60 4.90 -11.86
C PRO A 222 0.57 4.03 -11.43
N SER A 223 1.30 4.50 -10.43
CA SER A 223 2.49 3.81 -9.93
C SER A 223 2.64 3.95 -8.43
N LYS A 224 3.36 3.04 -7.79
CA LYS A 224 3.82 3.22 -6.41
C LYS A 224 5.23 2.68 -6.27
N SER A 225 6.15 3.53 -5.80
CA SER A 225 7.51 3.14 -5.45
C SER A 225 7.66 2.72 -3.99
N GLY A 226 8.62 1.84 -3.74
CA GLY A 226 9.09 1.39 -2.42
C GLY A 226 10.56 1.72 -2.22
N VAL A 227 11.01 1.75 -0.96
CA VAL A 227 12.41 2.08 -0.64
C VAL A 227 13.39 0.96 -0.97
N GLU A 228 12.93 -0.29 -1.12
CA GLU A 228 13.72 -1.44 -1.61
C GLU A 228 13.95 -1.42 -3.14
N GLY A 229 13.62 -0.32 -3.82
CA GLY A 229 13.77 -0.19 -5.28
C GLY A 229 12.61 -0.77 -6.11
N GLY A 230 11.62 -1.39 -5.49
CA GLY A 230 10.42 -1.88 -6.17
C GLY A 230 9.52 -0.74 -6.67
N ILE A 231 8.96 -0.89 -7.87
CA ILE A 231 7.92 -0.02 -8.43
C ILE A 231 6.77 -0.90 -8.92
N LEU A 232 5.59 -0.72 -8.33
CA LEU A 232 4.34 -1.23 -8.89
C LEU A 232 3.87 -0.26 -9.97
N LEU A 233 3.67 -0.74 -11.20
CA LEU A 233 3.24 0.04 -12.36
C LEU A 233 1.98 -0.59 -12.95
N LEU A 234 1.00 0.23 -13.32
CA LEU A 234 -0.28 -0.24 -13.83
C LEU A 234 -0.62 0.44 -15.16
N VAL A 235 -1.12 -0.36 -16.10
CA VAL A 235 -1.64 0.07 -17.40
C VAL A 235 -3.07 -0.45 -17.47
N TYR A 236 -4.02 0.46 -17.74
CA TYR A 236 -5.46 0.18 -17.81
C TYR A 236 -6.03 0.62 -19.15
#